data_AF-A0A2E4YXY7-F1
#
_entry.id   AF-A0A2E4YXY7-F1
#
_cell.length_a   1.000
_cell.length_b   1.000
_cell.length_c   1.000
_cell.angle_alpha   90.00
_cell.angle_beta   90.00
_cell.angle_gamma   90.00
#
_symmetry.space_group_name_H-M   'P 1'
#
loop_
_entity.id
_entity.type
_entity.pdbx_description
1 polymer ?
#
loop_
_entity_poly.entity_id
_entity_poly.type
_entity_poly.pdbx_seq_one_letter_code
_entity_poly.pdbx_strand_id
1 'polypeptide(L)'
;MGVTINGSGTITSSTGSLGFDDENVSTSGTITGSGASITALNASNLASGTIPTARLGSGTASSSTILYGNNTWAAAPAAGLNHITTVTASDSATLDIASTFTDTYNSYFVTFANLIPAVNNSEFVFRLSTDNGSSFTSLNYKFVLKHFYVGPSGDGNSESTGSSSIRIGLAVSSTAAEGGLTGHMYIHSPTNSAVRTYINWFAFMRMGDGSNTGATLLGGGMAPTNTDDDAFQFKNESGNISSGTVRVYGIANS
;
A
#
# COMPACT_ATOMS: atom_id res chain seq x y z
N MET A 1 -21.66 -38.62 59.34
CA MET A 1 -20.74 -37.85 60.18
C MET A 1 -20.28 -36.66 59.38
N GLY A 2 -20.67 -35.44 59.77
CA GLY A 2 -20.08 -34.22 59.20
C GLY A 2 -18.71 -33.99 59.83
N VAL A 3 -17.73 -33.61 59.03
CA VAL A 3 -16.43 -33.14 59.51
C VAL A 3 -16.45 -31.62 59.41
N THR A 4 -16.30 -30.92 60.53
CA THR A 4 -16.16 -29.46 60.56
C THR A 4 -14.71 -29.12 60.79
N ILE A 5 -14.11 -28.35 59.89
CA ILE A 5 -12.73 -27.84 60.02
C ILE A 5 -12.82 -26.37 60.42
N ASN A 6 -12.52 -26.05 61.69
CA ASN A 6 -12.43 -24.68 62.18
C ASN A 6 -10.95 -24.25 62.19
N GLY A 7 -10.42 -23.80 61.05
CA GLY A 7 -9.02 -23.35 60.91
C GLY A 7 -8.38 -23.81 59.60
N SER A 8 -7.04 -23.89 59.58
CA SER A 8 -6.32 -24.48 58.45
C SER A 8 -6.45 -26.01 58.49
N GLY A 9 -6.95 -26.59 57.41
CA GLY A 9 -7.05 -28.03 57.26
C GLY A 9 -6.89 -28.43 55.80
N THR A 10 -6.36 -29.63 55.56
CA THR A 10 -6.19 -30.19 54.21
C THR A 10 -7.09 -31.40 54.07
N ILE A 11 -7.92 -31.42 53.03
CA ILE A 11 -8.67 -32.60 52.61
C ILE A 11 -7.86 -33.25 51.50
N THR A 12 -7.21 -34.38 51.78
CA THR A 12 -6.24 -35.01 50.87
C THR A 12 -6.84 -36.04 49.91
N SER A 13 -8.13 -36.41 50.06
CA SER A 13 -8.77 -37.45 49.24
C SER A 13 -10.31 -37.39 49.23
N SER A 14 -10.90 -36.31 48.71
CA SER A 14 -12.34 -36.30 48.45
C SER A 14 -12.65 -37.08 47.16
N THR A 15 -13.34 -38.21 47.27
CA THR A 15 -13.83 -38.98 46.11
C THR A 15 -15.24 -38.55 45.66
N GLY A 16 -15.81 -37.53 46.30
CA GLY A 16 -17.14 -36.98 46.02
C GLY A 16 -17.13 -35.45 45.89
N SER A 17 -18.32 -34.85 45.78
CA SER A 17 -18.47 -33.40 45.69
C SER A 17 -18.12 -32.71 47.01
N LEU A 18 -17.34 -31.63 46.94
CA LEU A 18 -17.16 -30.69 48.04
C LEU A 18 -18.18 -29.56 47.86
N GLY A 19 -19.18 -29.53 48.73
CA GLY A 19 -20.13 -28.42 48.81
C GLY A 19 -19.58 -27.31 49.68
N PHE A 20 -19.70 -26.07 49.21
CA PHE A 20 -19.48 -24.88 50.03
C PHE A 20 -20.86 -24.24 50.21
N ASP A 21 -21.27 -24.05 51.47
CA ASP A 21 -22.58 -23.47 51.80
C ASP A 21 -22.64 -21.95 51.54
N ASP A 22 -21.47 -21.32 51.33
CA ASP A 22 -21.34 -19.92 50.91
C ASP A 22 -21.42 -19.82 49.38
N GLU A 23 -21.96 -18.71 48.87
CA GLU A 23 -22.07 -18.44 47.43
C GLU A 23 -20.69 -18.25 46.77
N ASN A 24 -19.64 -17.98 47.57
CA ASN A 24 -18.30 -17.67 47.08
C ASN A 24 -17.24 -18.69 47.52
N VAL A 25 -16.41 -19.11 46.58
CA VAL A 25 -15.18 -19.87 46.84
C VAL A 25 -13.99 -18.93 46.63
N SER A 26 -13.30 -18.55 47.70
CA SER A 26 -12.07 -17.74 47.64
C SER A 26 -10.85 -18.64 47.70
N THR A 27 -9.99 -18.56 46.69
CA THR A 27 -8.73 -19.33 46.64
C THR A 27 -7.55 -18.38 46.47
N SER A 28 -6.51 -18.52 47.29
CA SER A 28 -5.23 -17.81 47.08
C SER A 28 -4.30 -18.51 46.09
N GLY A 29 -4.63 -19.74 45.67
CA GLY A 29 -3.83 -20.58 44.78
C GLY A 29 -4.53 -20.91 43.45
N THR A 30 -4.01 -21.92 42.76
CA THR A 30 -4.56 -22.40 41.48
C THR A 30 -5.67 -23.42 41.71
N ILE A 31 -6.77 -23.29 40.97
CA ILE A 31 -7.77 -24.36 40.83
C ILE A 31 -7.35 -25.25 39.67
N THR A 32 -7.03 -26.52 39.94
CA THR A 32 -6.67 -27.52 38.92
C THR A 32 -7.79 -28.53 38.74
N GLY A 33 -8.12 -28.89 37.49
CA GLY A 33 -9.15 -29.88 37.17
C GLY A 33 -9.98 -29.50 35.96
N SER A 34 -11.08 -30.24 35.71
CA SER A 34 -12.04 -29.89 34.67
C SER A 34 -12.88 -28.68 35.10
N GLY A 35 -12.78 -27.58 34.36
CA GLY A 35 -13.61 -26.38 34.56
C GLY A 35 -14.97 -26.43 33.88
N ALA A 36 -15.41 -27.58 33.34
CA ALA A 36 -16.63 -27.68 32.53
C ALA A 36 -17.91 -27.22 33.24
N SER A 37 -17.95 -27.32 34.58
CA SER A 37 -19.08 -26.88 35.40
C SER A 37 -18.98 -25.43 35.88
N ILE A 38 -17.89 -24.72 35.56
CA ILE A 38 -17.74 -23.29 35.85
C ILE A 38 -18.37 -22.50 34.70
N THR A 39 -19.69 -22.52 34.62
CA THR A 39 -20.45 -22.04 33.45
C THR A 39 -20.90 -20.59 33.56
N ALA A 40 -20.86 -19.99 34.76
CA ALA A 40 -21.32 -18.63 35.05
C ALA A 40 -20.15 -17.65 35.34
N LEU A 41 -19.06 -17.73 34.58
CA LEU A 41 -18.00 -16.72 34.65
C LEU A 41 -18.49 -15.41 34.01
N ASN A 42 -18.79 -14.40 34.82
CA ASN A 42 -19.02 -13.05 34.31
C ASN A 42 -17.69 -12.49 33.75
N ALA A 43 -17.67 -12.05 32.50
CA ALA A 43 -16.47 -11.50 31.87
C ALA A 43 -15.91 -10.27 32.63
N SER A 44 -16.72 -9.56 33.41
CA SER A 44 -16.25 -8.48 34.31
C SER A 44 -15.28 -8.97 35.39
N ASN A 45 -15.25 -10.28 35.67
CA ASN A 45 -14.37 -10.90 36.67
C ASN A 45 -12.97 -11.21 36.10
N LEU A 46 -12.72 -11.00 34.81
CA LEU A 46 -11.37 -11.04 34.25
C LEU A 46 -10.65 -9.70 34.48
N ALA A 47 -10.40 -9.37 35.75
CA ALA A 47 -9.92 -8.05 36.16
C ALA A 47 -8.46 -7.75 35.74
N SER A 48 -7.68 -8.76 35.36
CA SER A 48 -6.30 -8.62 34.87
C SER A 48 -5.85 -9.84 34.06
N GLY A 49 -4.74 -9.72 33.31
CA GLY A 49 -4.16 -10.79 32.50
C GLY A 49 -4.67 -10.81 31.05
N THR A 50 -4.33 -11.87 30.32
CA THR A 50 -4.71 -12.08 28.91
C THR A 50 -5.43 -13.40 28.73
N ILE A 51 -6.45 -13.44 27.87
CA ILE A 51 -6.99 -14.72 27.37
C ILE A 51 -6.02 -15.27 26.30
N PRO A 52 -5.44 -16.48 26.49
CA PRO A 52 -4.56 -17.06 25.48
C PRO A 52 -5.27 -17.18 24.14
N THR A 53 -4.58 -16.92 23.04
CA THR A 53 -5.14 -16.95 21.68
C THR A 53 -5.93 -18.23 21.37
N ALA A 54 -5.44 -19.39 21.85
CA ALA A 54 -6.10 -20.69 21.69
C ALA A 54 -7.49 -20.78 22.35
N ARG A 55 -7.89 -19.79 23.16
CA ARG A 55 -9.18 -19.70 23.85
C ARG A 55 -10.13 -18.69 23.21
N LEU A 56 -9.71 -17.97 22.17
CA LEU A 56 -10.53 -16.99 21.45
C LEU A 56 -11.34 -17.60 20.28
N GLY A 57 -11.11 -18.87 19.92
CA GLY A 57 -11.78 -19.54 18.80
C GLY A 57 -10.90 -20.64 18.20
N SER A 58 -11.37 -21.32 17.16
CA SER A 58 -10.52 -22.25 16.38
C SER A 58 -9.69 -21.48 15.36
N GLY A 59 -8.41 -21.84 15.19
CA GLY A 59 -7.47 -21.20 14.25
C GLY A 59 -6.21 -20.66 14.91
N THR A 60 -5.38 -19.95 14.14
CA THR A 60 -4.07 -19.43 14.58
C THR A 60 -4.02 -17.92 14.37
N ALA A 61 -3.68 -17.15 15.41
CA ALA A 61 -3.43 -15.73 15.24
C ALA A 61 -2.10 -15.50 14.51
N SER A 62 -2.07 -14.46 13.70
CA SER A 62 -0.89 -13.98 13.00
C SER A 62 -0.96 -12.45 12.90
N SER A 63 0.12 -11.83 12.41
CA SER A 63 0.13 -10.39 12.11
C SER A 63 -0.85 -9.98 11.00
N SER A 64 -1.35 -10.93 10.22
CA SER A 64 -2.19 -10.69 9.04
C SER A 64 -3.62 -11.20 9.18
N THR A 65 -4.02 -11.75 10.32
CA THR A 65 -5.34 -12.34 10.52
C THR A 65 -6.00 -11.82 11.80
N ILE A 66 -7.27 -11.43 11.70
CA ILE A 66 -8.09 -11.01 12.83
C ILE A 66 -9.17 -12.06 13.13
N LEU A 67 -9.65 -12.11 14.37
CA LEU A 67 -10.80 -12.93 14.74
C LEU A 67 -12.09 -12.17 14.44
N TYR A 68 -12.93 -12.73 13.57
CA TYR A 68 -14.23 -12.17 13.26
C TYR A 68 -15.29 -12.61 14.28
N GLY A 69 -16.40 -11.87 14.36
CA GLY A 69 -17.54 -12.19 15.25
C GLY A 69 -18.22 -13.54 14.99
N ASN A 70 -17.83 -14.25 13.93
CA ASN A 70 -18.21 -15.64 13.65
C ASN A 70 -17.19 -16.67 14.17
N ASN A 71 -16.29 -16.27 15.06
CA ASN A 71 -15.24 -17.09 15.67
C ASN A 71 -14.22 -17.70 14.68
N THR A 72 -14.02 -17.07 13.52
CA THR A 72 -13.04 -17.52 12.51
C THR A 72 -11.89 -16.51 12.40
N TRP A 73 -10.65 -17.01 12.36
CA TRP A 73 -9.48 -16.19 12.01
C TRP A 73 -9.38 -16.06 10.49
N ALA A 74 -9.40 -14.84 9.96
CA ALA A 74 -9.19 -14.60 8.54
C ALA A 74 -8.46 -13.27 8.28
N ALA A 75 -7.91 -13.11 7.08
CA ALA A 75 -7.31 -11.85 6.66
C ALA A 75 -8.36 -10.73 6.67
N ALA A 76 -7.95 -9.51 7.01
CA ALA A 76 -8.80 -8.34 6.76
C ALA A 76 -9.14 -8.29 5.27
N PRO A 77 -10.38 -7.92 4.87
CA PRO A 77 -10.69 -7.76 3.45
C PRO A 77 -9.74 -6.72 2.88
N ALA A 78 -9.12 -7.03 1.73
CA ALA A 78 -8.33 -6.03 1.01
C ALA A 78 -9.32 -4.95 0.53
N ALA A 79 -9.38 -3.83 1.22
CA ALA A 79 -10.20 -2.70 0.84
C ALA A 79 -9.28 -1.51 0.56
N GLY A 80 -9.38 -0.94 -0.65
CA GLY A 80 -8.69 0.27 -1.03
C GLY A 80 -7.25 0.07 -1.55
N LEU A 81 -6.38 1.01 -1.21
CA LEU A 81 -5.00 1.12 -1.71
C LEU A 81 -4.02 0.37 -0.79
N ASN A 82 -3.41 -0.70 -1.30
CA ASN A 82 -2.38 -1.45 -0.59
C ASN A 82 -1.00 -0.92 -0.99
N HIS A 83 -0.25 -0.37 -0.04
CA HIS A 83 1.10 0.14 -0.33
C HIS A 83 2.03 -1.00 -0.73
N ILE A 84 2.77 -0.79 -1.82
CA ILE A 84 3.73 -1.77 -2.34
C ILE A 84 5.15 -1.29 -2.10
N THR A 85 5.47 -0.07 -2.56
CA THR A 85 6.84 0.44 -2.46
C THR A 85 6.89 1.97 -2.46
N THR A 86 8.02 2.49 -1.99
CA THR A 86 8.38 3.90 -2.04
C THR A 86 9.82 4.04 -2.51
N VAL A 87 10.02 4.85 -3.53
CA VAL A 87 11.33 5.14 -4.11
C VAL A 87 11.56 6.65 -4.04
N THR A 88 12.70 7.05 -3.52
CA THR A 88 13.08 8.47 -3.36
C THR A 88 14.30 8.76 -4.23
N ALA A 89 14.20 9.81 -5.05
CA ALA A 89 15.33 10.32 -5.81
C ALA A 89 16.34 11.03 -4.90
N SER A 90 17.61 10.83 -5.21
CA SER A 90 18.74 11.52 -4.59
C SER A 90 19.81 11.67 -5.67
N ASP A 91 19.65 12.70 -6.51
CA ASP A 91 20.44 12.90 -7.73
C ASP A 91 20.49 11.63 -8.62
N SER A 92 19.35 10.96 -8.76
CA SER A 92 19.22 9.67 -9.44
C SER A 92 19.09 9.84 -10.96
N ALA A 93 19.85 9.11 -11.77
CA ALA A 93 19.72 9.16 -13.23
C ALA A 93 18.33 8.70 -13.70
N THR A 94 17.78 7.69 -13.03
CA THR A 94 16.43 7.16 -13.22
C THR A 94 15.88 6.71 -11.86
N LEU A 95 14.55 6.61 -11.76
CA LEU A 95 13.88 5.85 -10.72
C LEU A 95 13.28 4.61 -11.38
N ASP A 96 13.87 3.47 -11.11
CA ASP A 96 13.44 2.18 -11.64
C ASP A 96 12.65 1.46 -10.54
N ILE A 97 11.37 1.20 -10.79
CA ILE A 97 10.48 0.56 -9.83
C ILE A 97 10.18 -0.85 -10.35
N ALA A 98 11.04 -1.79 -9.94
CA ALA A 98 10.96 -3.21 -10.29
C ALA A 98 10.05 -4.00 -9.34
N SER A 99 9.60 -5.17 -9.81
CA SER A 99 8.81 -6.15 -9.05
C SER A 99 7.55 -5.56 -8.41
N THR A 100 6.91 -4.64 -9.13
CA THR A 100 5.80 -3.85 -8.60
C THR A 100 4.46 -4.33 -9.12
N PHE A 101 4.41 -4.74 -10.39
CA PHE A 101 3.20 -5.28 -10.99
C PHE A 101 3.20 -6.80 -10.85
N THR A 102 2.12 -7.32 -10.28
CA THR A 102 1.85 -8.75 -10.10
C THR A 102 0.38 -9.02 -10.42
N ASP A 103 0.01 -10.29 -10.57
CA ASP A 103 -1.38 -10.69 -10.79
C ASP A 103 -2.29 -10.50 -9.55
N THR A 104 -1.75 -9.97 -8.46
CA THR A 104 -2.51 -9.65 -7.25
C THR A 104 -3.52 -8.52 -7.50
N TYR A 105 -3.18 -7.54 -8.35
CA TYR A 105 -4.00 -6.35 -8.60
C TYR A 105 -4.15 -6.09 -10.09
N ASN A 106 -5.38 -5.80 -10.53
CA ASN A 106 -5.65 -5.45 -11.92
C ASN A 106 -5.33 -3.97 -12.23
N SER A 107 -5.26 -3.12 -11.21
CA SER A 107 -4.98 -1.70 -11.35
C SER A 107 -4.06 -1.22 -10.23
N TYR A 108 -3.20 -0.27 -10.58
CA TYR A 108 -2.23 0.32 -9.67
C TYR A 108 -2.41 1.83 -9.63
N PHE A 109 -2.21 2.40 -8.44
CA PHE A 109 -2.19 3.83 -8.21
C PHE A 109 -0.78 4.25 -7.83
N VAL A 110 -0.21 5.19 -8.57
CA VAL A 110 1.15 5.70 -8.31
C VAL A 110 1.04 7.19 -8.02
N THR A 111 1.66 7.62 -6.93
CA THR A 111 1.83 9.05 -6.61
C THR A 111 3.28 9.43 -6.84
N PHE A 112 3.51 10.64 -7.33
CA PHE A 112 4.83 11.22 -7.45
C PHE A 112 4.79 12.64 -6.91
N ALA A 113 5.72 12.98 -6.04
CA ALA A 113 5.74 14.26 -5.37
C ALA A 113 7.13 14.86 -5.45
N ASN A 114 7.17 16.16 -5.77
CA ASN A 114 8.38 16.97 -5.81
C ASN A 114 9.46 16.35 -6.68
N LEU A 115 9.12 15.79 -7.85
CA LEU A 115 10.12 15.36 -8.80
C LEU A 115 10.81 16.60 -9.38
N ILE A 116 12.04 16.87 -8.93
CA ILE A 116 12.85 18.02 -9.33
C ILE A 116 13.94 17.55 -10.30
N PRO A 117 14.02 18.07 -11.54
CA PRO A 117 15.14 17.77 -12.43
C PRO A 117 16.38 18.54 -11.99
N ALA A 118 17.57 17.97 -12.18
CA ALA A 118 18.84 18.64 -11.89
C ALA A 118 19.15 19.78 -12.89
N VAL A 119 18.56 19.72 -14.08
CA VAL A 119 18.70 20.73 -15.13
C VAL A 119 17.36 21.45 -15.32
N ASN A 120 17.42 22.78 -15.41
CA ASN A 120 16.23 23.61 -15.60
C ASN A 120 15.61 23.39 -16.99
N ASN A 121 14.29 23.56 -17.10
CA ASN A 121 13.55 23.39 -18.35
C ASN A 121 13.74 21.97 -18.94
N SER A 122 13.46 20.95 -18.13
CA SER A 122 13.63 19.54 -18.51
C SER A 122 12.31 18.76 -18.46
N GLU A 123 12.25 17.63 -19.17
CA GLU A 123 11.05 16.82 -19.30
C GLU A 123 11.13 15.54 -18.47
N PHE A 124 10.04 15.20 -17.78
CA PHE A 124 9.90 13.89 -17.14
C PHE A 124 9.15 12.94 -18.03
N VAL A 125 9.65 11.71 -18.09
CA VAL A 125 9.11 10.65 -18.92
C VAL A 125 8.92 9.36 -18.14
N PHE A 126 8.00 8.55 -18.64
CA PHE A 126 7.61 7.26 -18.10
C PHE A 126 7.85 6.16 -19.14
N ARG A 127 8.38 5.03 -18.67
CA ARG A 127 8.60 3.82 -19.47
C ARG A 127 8.19 2.58 -18.69
N LEU A 128 7.92 1.52 -19.43
CA LEU A 128 7.55 0.19 -18.93
C LEU A 128 8.65 -0.82 -19.25
N SER A 129 8.67 -1.89 -18.48
CA SER A 129 9.55 -3.03 -18.60
C SER A 129 8.70 -4.30 -18.66
N THR A 130 9.18 -5.27 -19.43
CA THR A 130 8.66 -6.64 -19.48
C THR A 130 9.67 -7.67 -18.92
N ASP A 131 10.75 -7.19 -18.28
CA ASP A 131 11.87 -8.01 -17.80
C ASP A 131 12.32 -7.61 -16.38
N ASN A 132 11.35 -7.22 -15.56
CA ASN A 132 11.47 -6.84 -14.16
C ASN A 132 12.48 -5.71 -13.91
N GLY A 133 12.54 -4.75 -14.83
CA GLY A 133 13.37 -3.56 -14.76
C GLY A 133 14.81 -3.77 -15.24
N SER A 134 15.11 -4.92 -15.87
CA SER A 134 16.44 -5.15 -16.46
C SER A 134 16.67 -4.25 -17.67
N SER A 135 15.60 -3.96 -18.42
CA SER A 135 15.57 -3.00 -19.51
C SER A 135 14.20 -2.32 -19.59
N PHE A 136 14.15 -1.16 -20.24
CA PHE A 136 12.91 -0.41 -20.41
C PHE A 136 12.65 -0.17 -21.90
N THR A 137 11.43 -0.45 -22.33
CA THR A 137 11.03 -0.25 -23.72
C THR A 137 11.27 1.21 -24.11
N SER A 138 11.86 1.43 -25.29
CA SER A 138 12.39 2.74 -25.67
C SER A 138 11.85 3.25 -27.00
N LEU A 139 10.76 2.68 -27.52
CA LEU A 139 10.18 3.01 -28.82
C LEU A 139 8.67 2.76 -28.82
N ASN A 140 7.96 3.38 -29.76
CA ASN A 140 6.58 3.07 -30.14
C ASN A 140 5.48 3.33 -29.09
N TYR A 141 5.78 4.09 -28.03
CA TYR A 141 4.77 4.60 -27.11
C TYR A 141 3.81 5.56 -27.79
N LYS A 142 2.57 5.55 -27.30
CA LYS A 142 1.51 6.45 -27.78
C LYS A 142 0.98 7.20 -26.58
N PHE A 143 0.90 8.52 -26.69
CA PHE A 143 0.40 9.36 -25.61
C PHE A 143 -0.25 10.63 -26.12
N VAL A 144 -1.09 11.20 -25.27
CA VAL A 144 -1.56 12.58 -25.33
C VAL A 144 -1.37 13.21 -23.96
N LEU A 145 -0.96 14.46 -23.95
CA LEU A 145 -0.79 15.26 -22.75
C LEU A 145 -1.30 16.66 -23.04
N LYS A 146 -2.35 17.04 -22.33
CA LYS A 146 -2.93 18.38 -22.36
C LYS A 146 -2.36 19.19 -21.21
N HIS A 147 -1.95 20.42 -21.47
CA HIS A 147 -1.43 21.34 -20.46
C HIS A 147 -2.31 22.57 -20.39
N PHE A 148 -2.78 22.91 -19.19
CA PHE A 148 -3.44 24.17 -18.90
C PHE A 148 -2.47 25.06 -18.14
N TYR A 149 -1.99 26.12 -18.78
CA TYR A 149 -0.93 26.95 -18.24
C TYR A 149 -1.48 27.95 -17.22
N VAL A 150 -0.74 28.13 -16.13
CA VAL A 150 -0.87 29.27 -15.24
C VAL A 150 0.08 30.34 -15.76
N GLY A 151 -0.44 31.21 -16.62
CA GLY A 151 0.36 32.20 -17.32
C GLY A 151 -0.33 32.73 -18.57
N PRO A 152 0.39 33.44 -19.44
CA PRO A 152 -0.20 34.11 -20.60
C PRO A 152 -0.61 33.16 -21.73
N SER A 153 -0.14 31.89 -21.73
CA SER A 153 -0.29 31.00 -22.90
C SER A 153 -1.64 30.27 -23.00
N GLY A 154 -2.48 30.25 -21.96
CA GLY A 154 -3.76 29.54 -21.96
C GLY A 154 -3.60 28.02 -21.86
N ASP A 155 -3.36 27.34 -22.98
CA ASP A 155 -3.24 25.88 -23.05
C ASP A 155 -2.31 25.38 -24.16
N GLY A 156 -1.89 24.12 -24.07
CA GLY A 156 -1.03 23.46 -25.04
C GLY A 156 -1.29 21.96 -25.11
N ASN A 157 -0.66 21.30 -26.08
CA ASN A 157 -0.78 19.85 -26.27
C ASN A 157 0.59 19.24 -26.61
N SER A 158 0.79 17.99 -26.21
CA SER A 158 1.87 17.13 -26.67
C SER A 158 1.34 15.74 -26.91
N GLU A 159 1.56 15.22 -28.10
CA GLU A 159 1.08 13.91 -28.50
C GLU A 159 2.12 13.15 -29.32
N SER A 160 2.03 11.83 -29.30
CA SER A 160 2.84 10.99 -30.16
C SER A 160 2.16 9.65 -30.42
N THR A 161 2.46 9.07 -31.58
CA THR A 161 2.06 7.70 -31.94
C THR A 161 3.25 6.74 -32.03
N GLY A 162 4.47 7.21 -31.72
CA GLY A 162 5.72 6.47 -31.92
C GLY A 162 6.89 6.90 -31.03
N SER A 163 6.62 7.48 -29.85
CA SER A 163 7.65 8.05 -28.96
C SER A 163 8.51 6.96 -28.30
N SER A 164 9.73 7.32 -27.88
CA SER A 164 10.58 6.46 -27.06
C SER A 164 10.09 6.29 -25.63
N SER A 165 9.18 7.15 -25.19
CA SER A 165 8.67 7.23 -23.83
C SER A 165 7.32 7.95 -23.79
N ILE A 166 6.60 7.84 -22.68
CA ILE A 166 5.42 8.67 -22.41
C ILE A 166 5.90 9.93 -21.69
N ARG A 167 5.67 11.11 -22.27
CA ARG A 167 5.96 12.39 -21.58
C ARG A 167 4.90 12.62 -20.52
N ILE A 168 5.32 12.82 -19.27
CA ILE A 168 4.44 13.06 -18.12
C ILE A 168 4.63 14.45 -17.49
N GLY A 169 5.73 15.13 -17.82
CA GLY A 169 5.99 16.52 -17.47
C GLY A 169 6.85 17.19 -18.55
N LEU A 170 6.69 18.50 -18.72
CA LEU A 170 7.41 19.29 -19.72
C LEU A 170 8.05 20.50 -19.06
N ALA A 171 9.17 20.98 -19.58
CA ALA A 171 9.78 22.24 -19.18
C ALA A 171 9.84 22.46 -17.65
N VAL A 172 10.11 21.43 -16.86
CA VAL A 172 10.00 21.47 -15.40
C VAL A 172 11.15 22.30 -14.81
N SER A 173 10.83 23.16 -13.85
CA SER A 173 11.81 23.96 -13.12
C SER A 173 12.71 23.07 -12.26
N SER A 174 14.02 23.35 -12.25
CA SER A 174 14.99 22.70 -11.36
C SER A 174 15.03 23.31 -9.95
N THR A 175 14.21 24.33 -9.66
CA THR A 175 14.21 25.00 -8.36
C THR A 175 13.42 24.18 -7.34
N ALA A 176 14.14 23.56 -6.39
CA ALA A 176 13.53 22.66 -5.41
C ALA A 176 12.38 23.29 -4.59
N ALA A 177 12.50 24.57 -4.25
CA ALA A 177 11.48 25.30 -3.50
C ALA A 177 10.16 25.47 -4.26
N GLU A 178 10.14 25.26 -5.58
CA GLU A 178 8.96 25.42 -6.43
C GLU A 178 8.16 24.13 -6.64
N GLY A 179 8.60 23.00 -6.05
CA GLY A 179 7.80 21.76 -5.98
C GLY A 179 7.79 20.87 -7.23
N GLY A 180 8.50 21.26 -8.31
CA GLY A 180 8.70 20.46 -9.52
C GLY A 180 7.44 19.79 -10.07
N LEU A 181 7.56 18.55 -10.56
CA LEU A 181 6.42 17.75 -11.02
C LEU A 181 5.81 16.96 -9.86
N THR A 182 4.52 17.17 -9.61
CA THR A 182 3.76 16.50 -8.53
C THR A 182 2.39 16.07 -9.04
N GLY A 183 1.98 14.84 -8.75
CA GLY A 183 0.72 14.29 -9.23
C GLY A 183 0.53 12.82 -8.93
N HIS A 184 -0.35 12.21 -9.70
CA HIS A 184 -0.65 10.78 -9.60
C HIS A 184 -1.02 10.19 -10.95
N MET A 185 -0.93 8.87 -11.04
CA MET A 185 -1.30 8.08 -12.22
C MET A 185 -2.01 6.79 -11.83
N TYR A 186 -2.89 6.33 -12.70
CA TYR A 186 -3.45 4.99 -12.71
C TYR A 186 -2.82 4.18 -13.83
N ILE A 187 -2.48 2.93 -13.52
CA ILE A 187 -1.93 1.96 -14.47
C ILE A 187 -2.86 0.75 -14.48
N HIS A 188 -3.34 0.38 -15.66
CA HIS A 188 -4.43 -0.58 -15.84
C HIS A 188 -3.95 -1.84 -16.54
N SER A 189 -4.25 -2.97 -15.92
CA SER A 189 -3.98 -4.33 -16.40
C SER A 189 -2.54 -4.55 -16.88
N PRO A 190 -1.50 -4.11 -16.12
CA PRO A 190 -0.13 -4.16 -16.59
C PRO A 190 0.37 -5.59 -16.85
N THR A 191 -0.11 -6.58 -16.10
CA THR A 191 0.32 -7.99 -16.27
C THR A 191 -0.52 -8.77 -17.29
N ASN A 192 -1.54 -8.14 -17.90
CA ASN A 192 -2.40 -8.82 -18.86
C ASN A 192 -1.84 -8.75 -20.28
N SER A 193 -1.10 -9.79 -20.67
CA SER A 193 -0.48 -9.88 -22.00
C SER A 193 -1.46 -9.95 -23.17
N ALA A 194 -2.77 -10.08 -22.94
CA ALA A 194 -3.79 -10.06 -24.01
C ALA A 194 -4.22 -8.64 -24.40
N VAL A 195 -4.02 -7.64 -23.52
CA VAL A 195 -4.39 -6.24 -23.75
C VAL A 195 -3.18 -5.32 -23.60
N ARG A 196 -3.31 -4.05 -23.96
CA ARG A 196 -2.25 -3.07 -23.69
C ARG A 196 -2.42 -2.50 -22.30
N THR A 197 -1.29 -2.30 -21.61
CA THR A 197 -1.22 -1.47 -20.43
C THR A 197 -1.60 -0.04 -20.78
N TYR A 198 -2.68 0.46 -20.19
CA TYR A 198 -3.12 1.84 -20.30
C TYR A 198 -2.76 2.62 -19.04
N ILE A 199 -2.35 3.87 -19.24
CA ILE A 199 -1.93 4.77 -18.18
C ILE A 199 -2.67 6.08 -18.34
N ASN A 200 -3.22 6.62 -17.26
CA ASN A 200 -3.75 7.97 -17.22
C ASN A 200 -3.23 8.70 -15.98
N TRP A 201 -2.98 9.99 -16.11
CA TRP A 201 -2.40 10.77 -15.01
C TRP A 201 -2.93 12.20 -14.94
N PHE A 202 -2.84 12.75 -13.74
CA PHE A 202 -3.12 14.14 -13.43
C PHE A 202 -2.00 14.69 -12.58
N ALA A 203 -1.43 15.83 -12.99
CA ALA A 203 -0.30 16.43 -12.30
C ALA A 203 -0.36 17.96 -12.36
N PHE A 204 0.42 18.59 -11.49
CA PHE A 204 0.77 19.98 -11.55
C PHE A 204 2.29 20.11 -11.56
N MET A 205 2.80 21.14 -12.24
CA MET A 205 4.22 21.42 -12.26
C MET A 205 4.53 22.91 -12.29
N ARG A 206 5.73 23.25 -11.81
CA ARG A 206 6.35 24.54 -12.06
C ARG A 206 7.11 24.53 -13.40
N MET A 207 6.86 25.55 -14.22
CA MET A 207 7.55 25.77 -15.51
C MET A 207 8.92 26.44 -15.30
N GLY A 208 9.97 25.91 -15.93
CA GLY A 208 11.35 26.38 -15.87
C GLY A 208 11.80 27.19 -17.09
N ASP A 209 11.00 27.23 -18.16
CA ASP A 209 11.30 27.96 -19.40
C ASP A 209 11.05 29.48 -19.32
N GLY A 210 10.43 29.94 -18.22
CA GLY A 210 10.07 31.34 -17.99
C GLY A 210 8.86 31.84 -18.78
N SER A 211 8.22 31.00 -19.61
CA SER A 211 7.06 31.40 -20.43
C SER A 211 5.78 31.50 -19.60
N ASN A 212 5.65 30.65 -18.59
CA ASN A 212 4.50 30.52 -17.71
C ASN A 212 4.97 30.26 -16.27
N THR A 213 4.08 30.41 -15.30
CA THR A 213 4.38 30.06 -13.90
C THR A 213 4.27 28.56 -13.69
N GLY A 214 3.23 27.91 -14.19
CA GLY A 214 3.05 26.47 -14.00
C GLY A 214 2.09 25.89 -15.01
N ALA A 215 1.81 24.60 -14.89
CA ALA A 215 0.74 23.98 -15.64
C ALA A 215 0.09 22.83 -14.88
N THR A 216 -1.22 22.72 -15.04
CA THR A 216 -1.95 21.46 -14.78
C THR A 216 -1.83 20.57 -16.00
N LEU A 217 -1.48 19.32 -15.80
CA LEU A 217 -1.27 18.32 -16.83
C LEU A 217 -2.32 17.22 -16.69
N LEU A 218 -2.96 16.88 -17.81
CA LEU A 218 -3.85 15.73 -17.92
C LEU A 218 -3.37 14.89 -19.09
N GLY A 219 -3.08 13.63 -18.84
CA GLY A 219 -2.53 12.77 -19.86
C GLY A 219 -3.06 11.36 -19.84
N GLY A 220 -2.91 10.73 -21.00
CA GLY A 220 -3.19 9.33 -21.23
C GLY A 220 -2.14 8.75 -22.18
N GLY A 221 -1.79 7.50 -21.97
CA GLY A 221 -0.85 6.79 -22.82
C GLY A 221 -1.02 5.29 -22.74
N MET A 222 -0.35 4.59 -23.64
CA MET A 222 -0.39 3.14 -23.70
C MET A 222 0.98 2.54 -24.01
N ALA A 223 1.19 1.33 -23.50
CA ALA A 223 2.31 0.48 -23.89
C ALA A 223 2.37 0.27 -25.41
N PRO A 224 3.55 0.03 -26.00
CA PRO A 224 3.68 -0.17 -27.44
C PRO A 224 2.94 -1.41 -27.95
N THR A 225 2.97 -2.48 -27.16
CA THR A 225 2.47 -3.83 -27.48
C THR A 225 1.64 -4.38 -26.33
N ASN A 226 0.94 -5.49 -26.59
CA ASN A 226 0.23 -6.24 -25.57
C ASN A 226 1.23 -7.22 -24.96
N THR A 227 1.74 -6.89 -23.78
CA THR A 227 2.80 -7.62 -23.08
C THR A 227 2.47 -7.64 -21.59
N ASP A 228 3.10 -8.57 -20.87
CA ASP A 228 3.16 -8.50 -19.42
C ASP A 228 4.22 -7.45 -19.05
N ASP A 229 3.76 -6.27 -18.65
CA ASP A 229 4.61 -5.21 -18.11
C ASP A 229 4.69 -5.38 -16.58
N ASP A 230 5.87 -5.65 -16.06
CA ASP A 230 6.10 -6.04 -14.66
C ASP A 230 6.80 -4.95 -13.82
N ALA A 231 7.33 -3.94 -14.50
CA ALA A 231 8.06 -2.84 -13.89
C ALA A 231 7.91 -1.55 -14.71
N PHE A 232 8.27 -0.43 -14.09
CA PHE A 232 8.23 0.87 -14.75
C PHE A 232 9.35 1.79 -14.28
N GLN A 233 9.58 2.86 -15.04
CA GLN A 233 10.63 3.82 -14.77
C GLN A 233 10.11 5.25 -14.91
N PHE A 234 10.53 6.10 -13.97
CA PHE A 234 10.54 7.55 -14.14
C PHE A 234 11.95 8.00 -14.49
N LYS A 235 12.07 8.85 -15.51
CA LYS A 235 13.35 9.42 -15.93
C LYS A 235 13.16 10.89 -16.29
N ASN A 236 14.22 11.67 -16.13
CA ASN A 236 14.33 12.99 -16.69
C ASN A 236 15.10 12.92 -18.04
N GLU A 237 14.60 13.59 -19.09
CA GLU A 237 15.21 13.48 -20.43
C GLU A 237 16.63 14.08 -20.48
N SER A 238 16.90 15.10 -19.66
CA SER A 238 18.21 15.74 -19.56
C SER A 238 18.67 15.88 -18.11
N GLY A 239 19.75 15.18 -17.75
CA GLY A 239 20.32 15.21 -16.40
C GLY A 239 19.54 14.36 -15.39
N ASN A 240 20.02 14.34 -14.15
CA ASN A 240 19.47 13.51 -13.10
C ASN A 240 18.15 14.07 -12.54
N ILE A 241 17.45 13.25 -11.76
CA ILE A 241 16.35 13.63 -10.89
C ILE A 241 16.97 13.99 -9.54
N SER A 242 17.05 15.28 -9.23
CA SER A 242 17.74 15.75 -8.03
C SER A 242 17.03 15.30 -6.76
N SER A 243 15.70 15.39 -6.72
CA SER A 243 14.89 14.95 -5.58
C SER A 243 13.47 14.58 -5.98
N GLY A 244 12.74 14.01 -5.01
CA GLY A 244 11.32 13.66 -5.12
C GLY A 244 11.04 12.22 -4.70
N THR A 245 9.77 11.88 -4.55
CA THR A 245 9.35 10.56 -4.09
C THR A 245 8.23 10.00 -4.95
N VAL A 246 8.36 8.73 -5.33
CA VAL A 246 7.34 7.93 -6.00
C VAL A 246 6.83 6.87 -5.04
N ARG A 247 5.51 6.72 -4.91
CA ARG A 247 4.88 5.66 -4.10
C ARG A 247 3.89 4.88 -4.94
N VAL A 248 3.90 3.56 -4.78
CA VAL A 248 3.05 2.65 -5.54
C VAL A 248 2.10 1.92 -4.62
N TYR A 249 0.86 1.81 -5.07
CA TYR A 249 -0.21 1.12 -4.40
C TYR A 249 -0.93 0.18 -5.36
N GLY A 250 -1.22 -1.04 -4.92
CA GLY A 250 -2.15 -1.94 -5.59
C GLY A 250 -3.59 -1.64 -5.19
N ILE A 251 -4.50 -1.56 -6.15
CA ILE A 251 -5.93 -1.34 -5.88
C ILE A 251 -6.59 -2.70 -5.69
N ALA A 252 -7.15 -2.94 -4.50
CA ALA A 252 -7.80 -4.22 -4.20
C ALA A 252 -8.94 -4.51 -5.19
N ASN A 253 -8.98 -5.76 -5.67
CA ASN A 253 -10.08 -6.26 -6.50
C ASN A 253 -11.33 -6.44 -5.60
N SER A 254 -12.45 -5.84 -5.99
CA SER A 254 -13.75 -5.96 -5.31
C SER A 254 -14.60 -7.09 -5.86
#